data_AF-B8HPF3-F1
#
_entry.id   AF-B8HPF3-F1
#
_cell.length_a   1.000
_cell.length_b   1.000
_cell.length_c   1.000
_cell.angle_alpha   90.00
_cell.angle_beta   90.00
_cell.angle_gamma   90.00
#
_symmetry.space_group_name_H-M   'P 1'
#
loop_
_entity.id
_entity.type
_entity.pdbx_description
1 polymer ?
#
loop_
_entity_poly.entity_id
_entity_poly.type
_entity_poly.pdbx_seq_one_letter_code
_entity_poly.pdbx_strand_id
1 'polypeptide(L)' 'MSNHPLLKVEISQLSIAERIQLAEDLWDSILEQQGELPLTDPQKQELDRRLENYQQDAASGSTWEEVKQRLGFSQ' A
#
# COMPACT_ATOMS: atom_id res chain seq x y z
N MET A 1 -6.14 -25.51 -15.04
CA MET A 1 -5.89 -25.12 -13.64
C MET A 1 -4.51 -24.50 -13.64
N SER A 2 -4.46 -23.21 -13.30
CA SER A 2 -3.28 -22.39 -13.56
C SER A 2 -2.54 -22.20 -12.25
N ASN A 3 -1.70 -23.18 -11.90
CA ASN A 3 -0.75 -23.04 -10.81
C ASN A 3 0.22 -21.93 -11.21
N HIS A 4 0.09 -20.76 -10.57
CA HIS A 4 1.00 -19.66 -10.84
C HIS A 4 2.38 -20.06 -10.31
N PRO A 5 3.49 -19.93 -11.08
CA PRO A 5 4.79 -20.51 -10.73
C PRO A 5 5.40 -20.02 -9.40
N LEU A 6 4.84 -18.95 -8.83
CA LEU A 6 5.26 -18.36 -7.56
C LEU A 6 4.42 -18.83 -6.36
N LEU A 7 3.23 -19.39 -6.59
CA LEU A 7 2.29 -19.74 -5.53
C LEU A 7 2.10 -21.25 -5.50
N LYS A 8 2.25 -21.84 -4.31
CA LYS A 8 2.01 -23.27 -4.08
C LYS A 8 0.52 -23.61 -3.99
N VAL A 9 -0.34 -22.63 -4.19
CA VAL A 9 -1.80 -22.73 -4.08
C VAL A 9 -2.46 -22.30 -5.38
N GLU A 10 -3.47 -23.05 -5.81
CA GLU A 10 -4.30 -22.71 -6.96
C GLU A 10 -5.29 -21.60 -6.58
N ILE A 11 -4.91 -20.34 -6.78
CA ILE A 11 -5.73 -19.16 -6.41
C ILE A 11 -7.16 -19.23 -6.98
N SER A 12 -7.31 -19.84 -8.16
CA SER A 12 -8.60 -19.99 -8.83
C SER A 12 -9.61 -20.84 -8.06
N GLN A 13 -9.14 -21.69 -7.14
CA GLN A 13 -9.98 -22.57 -6.32
C GLN A 13 -10.36 -21.93 -4.98
N LEU A 14 -9.72 -20.82 -4.61
CA LEU A 14 -10.03 -20.08 -3.39
C LEU A 14 -11.32 -19.28 -3.55
N SER A 15 -12.09 -19.16 -2.48
CA SER A 15 -13.16 -18.16 -2.35
C SER A 15 -12.58 -16.73 -2.36
N ILE A 16 -13.45 -15.72 -2.47
CA ILE A 16 -13.01 -14.32 -2.39
C ILE A 16 -12.35 -14.05 -1.03
N ALA A 17 -12.93 -14.53 0.06
CA ALA A 17 -12.40 -14.33 1.40
C ALA A 17 -11.01 -14.95 1.57
N GLU A 18 -10.81 -16.19 1.09
CA GLU A 18 -9.50 -16.86 1.15
C GLU A 18 -8.45 -16.16 0.28
N ARG A 19 -8.84 -15.57 -0.85
CA ARG A 19 -7.92 -14.75 -1.66
C ARG A 19 -7.51 -13.46 -0.94
N ILE A 20 -8.44 -12.83 -0.22
CA ILE A 20 -8.14 -11.64 0.59
C ILE A 20 -7.18 -12.03 1.72
N GLN A 21 -7.46 -13.12 2.43
CA GLN A 21 -6.59 -13.61 3.50
C GLN A 21 -5.19 -13.95 2.97
N LEU A 22 -5.09 -14.65 1.84
CA LEU A 22 -3.80 -14.97 1.24
C LEU A 22 -3.02 -13.70 0.88
N ALA A 23 -3.69 -12.65 0.40
CA ALA A 23 -3.03 -11.38 0.10
C ALA A 23 -2.50 -10.69 1.36
N GLU A 24 -3.27 -10.72 2.45
CA GLU A 24 -2.87 -10.22 3.77
C GLU A 24 -1.68 -11.01 4.32
N ASP A 25 -1.77 -12.35 4.36
CA ASP A 25 -0.69 -13.22 4.86
C ASP A 25 0.62 -13.02 4.08
N LEU A 26 0.54 -12.85 2.76
CA LEU A 26 1.70 -12.56 1.93
C LEU A 26 2.29 -11.18 2.23
N TRP A 27 1.43 -10.18 2.48
CA TRP A 27 1.86 -8.84 2.84
C TRP A 27 2.53 -8.80 4.21
N ASP A 28 1.97 -9.48 5.20
CA ASP A 28 2.54 -9.61 6.54
C ASP A 28 3.88 -10.33 6.53
N SER A 29 4.03 -11.38 5.70
CA SER A 29 5.30 -12.11 5.56
C SER A 29 6.45 -11.22 5.07
N ILE A 30 6.14 -10.16 4.32
CA ILE A 30 7.14 -9.17 3.88
C ILE A 30 7.52 -8.27 5.05
N LEU A 31 6.55 -7.86 5.88
CA LEU A 31 6.80 -7.02 7.06
C LEU A 31 7.69 -7.72 8.08
N GLU A 32 7.53 -9.04 8.25
CA GLU A 32 8.40 -9.84 9.12
C GLU A 32 9.87 -9.87 8.66
N GLN A 33 10.12 -9.70 7.36
CA GLN A 33 11.45 -9.76 6.75
C GLN A 33 12.07 -8.38 6.49
N GLN A 34 11.25 -7.33 6.48
CA GLN A 34 11.75 -5.96 6.38
C GLN A 34 12.22 -5.49 7.77
N GLY A 35 13.51 -5.20 7.88
CA GLY A 35 14.04 -4.47 9.04
C GLY A 35 13.36 -3.11 9.17
N GLU A 36 13.50 -2.48 10.35
CA GLU A 36 13.01 -1.12 10.55
C GLU A 36 13.56 -0.21 9.43
N LEU A 37 12.67 0.55 8.79
CA LEU A 37 13.02 1.63 7.88
C LEU A 37 13.04 2.92 8.70
N PRO A 38 14.15 3.27 9.38
CA PRO A 38 14.18 4.45 10.23
C PRO A 38 13.98 5.69 9.36
N LEU A 39 12.96 6.45 9.70
CA LEU A 39 12.80 7.79 9.16
C LEU A 39 13.86 8.71 9.78
N THR A 40 14.51 9.50 8.93
CA THR A 40 15.36 10.60 9.39
C THR A 40 14.50 11.66 10.10
N ASP A 41 15.07 12.43 11.01
CA ASP A 41 14.32 13.47 11.73
C ASP A 41 13.63 14.48 10.80
N PRO A 42 14.24 14.94 9.69
CA PRO A 42 13.54 15.77 8.71
C PRO A 42 12.33 15.09 8.07
N GLN A 43 12.40 13.78 7.82
CA GLN A 43 11.26 13.03 7.26
C GLN A 43 10.12 12.93 8.28
N LYS A 44 10.41 12.67 9.56
CA LYS A 44 9.39 12.66 10.62
C LYS A 44 8.69 14.02 10.74
N GLN A 45 9.48 15.10 10.78
CA GLN A 45 8.96 16.46 10.85
C GLN A 45 8.05 16.81 9.66
N GLU A 46 8.41 16.39 8.45
CA GLU A 46 7.57 16.63 7.27
C GLU A 46 6.27 15.82 7.31
N LEU A 47 6.29 14.59 7.84
CA LEU A 47 5.07 13.79 8.04
C LEU A 47 4.15 14.43 9.07
N ASP A 48 4.69 14.86 10.22
CA ASP A 48 3.92 15.53 11.27
C ASP A 48 3.26 16.82 10.74
N ARG A 49 4.03 17.64 10.00
CA ARG A 49 3.52 18.86 9.36
C ARG A 49 2.39 18.58 8.37
N ARG A 50 2.52 17.53 7.56
CA ARG A 50 1.47 17.14 6.60
C ARG A 50 0.22 16.62 7.30
N LEU A 51 0.40 15.88 8.38
CA LEU A 51 -0.71 15.35 9.17
C LEU A 51 -1.48 16.47 9.85
N GLU A 52 -0.79 17.44 10.45
CA GLU A 52 -1.42 18.62 11.06
C GLU A 52 -2.19 19.45 10.01
N ASN A 53 -1.58 19.70 8.84
CA ASN A 53 -2.26 20.39 7.74
C ASN A 53 -3.55 19.68 7.30
N TYR A 54 -3.50 18.34 7.18
CA TYR A 54 -4.67 17.54 6.81
C TYR A 54 -5.76 17.56 7.90
N GLN A 55 -5.38 17.58 9.17
CA GLN A 55 -6.34 17.69 10.28
C GLN A 55 -7.03 19.05 10.30
N GLN A 56 -6.33 20.11 9.90
CA GLN A 56 -6.89 21.47 9.79
C GLN A 56 -7.75 21.64 8.54
N ASP A 57 -7.38 20.99 7.43
CA ASP A 57 -8.12 21.00 6.18
C ASP A 57 -8.07 19.62 5.49
N ALA A 58 -9.12 18.83 5.68
CA ALA A 58 -9.23 17.50 5.09
C ALA A 58 -9.31 17.52 3.55
N ALA A 59 -9.57 18.68 2.93
CA ALA A 59 -9.59 18.87 1.49
C ALA A 59 -8.23 19.31 0.91
N SER A 60 -7.19 19.49 1.75
CA SER A 60 -5.86 19.93 1.30
C SER A 60 -5.08 18.86 0.51
N GLY A 61 -5.60 17.64 0.44
CA GLY A 61 -5.02 16.54 -0.32
C GLY A 61 -5.44 16.54 -1.78
N SER A 62 -4.66 15.89 -2.64
CA SER A 62 -5.07 15.60 -4.01
C SER A 62 -5.86 14.29 -4.06
N THR A 63 -6.87 14.24 -4.90
CA THR A 63 -7.53 12.98 -5.29
C THR A 63 -6.54 12.05 -5.97
N TRP A 64 -6.84 10.75 -6.00
CA TRP A 64 -5.97 9.78 -6.65
C TRP A 64 -5.87 10.04 -8.16
N GLU A 65 -6.96 10.49 -8.77
CA GLU A 65 -7.04 10.93 -10.16
C GLU A 65 -6.09 12.10 -10.45
N GLU A 66 -6.08 13.14 -9.62
CA GLU A 66 -5.16 14.28 -9.75
C GLU A 66 -3.69 13.84 -9.61
N VAL A 67 -3.40 12.91 -8.70
CA VAL A 67 -2.04 12.37 -8.54
C VAL A 67 -1.62 11.58 -9.78
N LYS A 68 -2.49 10.72 -10.32
CA LYS A 68 -2.21 9.99 -11.56
C LYS A 68 -1.94 10.95 -12.72
N GLN A 69 -2.73 12.01 -12.85
CA GLN A 69 -2.52 13.02 -13.88
C GLN A 69 -1.15 13.68 -13.76
N ARG A 70 -0.76 14.08 -12.54
CA ARG A 70 0.56 14.67 -12.30
C ARG A 70 1.72 13.71 -12.61
N LEU A 71 1.52 12.41 -12.37
CA LEU A 71 2.53 11.37 -12.62
C LEU A 71 2.51 10.85 -14.07
N GLY A 72 1.65 11.38 -14.94
CA GLY A 72 1.54 10.94 -16.33
C GLY A 72 0.86 9.57 -16.51
N PHE A 73 0.15 9.07 -15.50
CA PHE A 73 -0.70 7.88 -15.58
C PHE A 73 -2.09 8.18 -16.16
N SER A 74 -2.24 9.31 -16.85
CA SER A 74 -3.45 9.67 -17.60
C SER A 74 -3.61 8.72 -18.79
N GLN A 75 -4.46 7.70 -18.64
CA GLN A 75 -5.12 7.06 -19.79
C GLN A 75 -6.46 7.74 -20.04
#